data_AF-A0A7W8SXR9-F1
#
_entry.id   AF-A0A7W8SXR9-F1
#
_cell.length_a   1.000
_cell.length_b   1.000
_cell.length_c   1.000
_cell.angle_alpha   90.00
_cell.angle_beta   90.00
_cell.angle_gamma   90.00
#
_symmetry.space_group_name_H-M   'P 1'
#
loop_
_entity.id
_entity.type
_entity.pdbx_description
1 polymer ?
#
loop_
_entity_poly.entity_id
_entity_poly.type
_entity_poly.pdbx_seq_one_letter_code
_entity_poly.pdbx_strand_id
1 'polypeptide(L)'
;MSGTVGELVREVAKLLSDAEQGFEMQQWTEGELIEYANDAAIQFVMLRPDLASTSRKVELEPGTRQQLPDGATHFYRVDGTLDSFRRVIGQPTQTDAAAARIAANWFAPLACGPRAGAYVVRSFSIDPVEQTAFYVDPPVPAGENVVVMVNFTAVPAHAGVKDPLPMPERFHNAAIEWMLYRAYSKEQDSQNSTANATAHQNSFYSLIGLSQKVDDKYDKEVRASNG
;
A
#
# COMPACT_ATOMS: atom_id res chain seq x y z
N MET A 1 8.89 15.95 -14.88
CA MET A 1 7.90 15.05 -15.47
C MET A 1 8.61 13.75 -15.79
N SER A 2 8.79 12.92 -14.76
CA SER A 2 9.17 11.51 -14.90
C SER A 2 7.90 10.76 -14.51
N GLY A 3 7.09 10.43 -15.50
CA GLY A 3 5.76 9.86 -15.29
C GLY A 3 5.73 8.34 -15.39
N THR A 4 6.74 7.72 -16.01
CA THR A 4 6.75 6.28 -16.31
C THR A 4 8.01 5.58 -15.84
N VAL A 5 7.92 4.26 -15.63
CA VAL A 5 9.09 3.42 -15.30
C VAL A 5 10.17 3.55 -16.37
N GLY A 6 9.81 3.61 -17.65
CA GLY A 6 10.78 3.75 -18.74
C GLY A 6 11.58 5.06 -18.71
N GLU A 7 10.98 6.15 -18.23
CA GLU A 7 11.70 7.41 -18.06
C GLU A 7 12.69 7.34 -16.91
N LEU A 8 12.27 6.77 -15.77
CA LEU A 8 13.14 6.52 -14.64
C LEU A 8 14.30 5.59 -15.00
N VAL A 9 14.05 4.52 -15.76
CA VAL A 9 15.08 3.60 -16.26
C VAL A 9 16.12 4.32 -17.12
N ARG A 10 15.67 5.17 -18.06
CA ARG A 10 16.59 5.98 -18.88
C ARG A 10 17.38 7.00 -18.06
N GLU A 11 16.78 7.56 -17.00
CA GLU A 11 17.48 8.47 -16.09
C GLU A 11 18.58 7.74 -15.31
N VAL A 12 18.26 6.58 -14.73
CA VAL A 12 19.24 5.78 -13.99
C VAL A 12 20.34 5.25 -14.89
N ALA A 13 20.04 4.81 -16.12
CA ALA A 13 21.05 4.40 -17.08
C ALA A 13 22.06 5.53 -17.37
N LYS A 14 21.60 6.80 -17.45
CA LYS A 14 22.51 7.95 -17.60
C LYS A 14 23.39 8.16 -16.36
N LEU A 15 22.83 7.99 -15.16
CA LEU A 15 23.60 8.10 -13.91
C LEU A 15 24.66 7.00 -13.77
N LEU A 16 24.38 5.82 -14.32
CA LEU A 16 25.32 4.69 -14.41
C LEU A 16 26.33 4.84 -15.55
N SER A 17 26.24 5.89 -16.37
CA SER A 17 27.03 6.04 -17.60
C SER A 17 26.83 4.92 -18.62
N ASP A 18 25.68 4.24 -18.60
CA ASP A 18 25.28 3.14 -19.48
C ASP A 18 24.14 3.57 -20.43
N ALA A 19 24.23 4.81 -20.93
CA ALA A 19 23.26 5.42 -21.83
C ALA A 19 23.92 6.13 -23.03
N GLU A 20 25.11 5.65 -23.43
CA GLU A 20 25.80 6.15 -24.61
C GLU A 20 25.01 5.80 -25.88
N GLN A 21 24.90 6.75 -26.81
CA GLN A 21 24.10 6.58 -28.02
C GLN A 21 24.61 5.40 -28.87
N GLY A 22 23.73 4.42 -29.12
CA GLY A 22 24.06 3.20 -29.87
C GLY A 22 24.72 2.09 -29.04
N PHE A 23 24.96 2.33 -27.75
CA PHE A 23 25.49 1.39 -26.76
C PHE A 23 24.73 1.52 -25.43
N GLU A 24 23.43 1.78 -25.50
CA GLU A 24 22.61 1.93 -24.30
C GLU A 24 22.43 0.59 -23.58
N MET A 25 22.43 0.63 -22.25
CA MET A 25 22.01 -0.47 -21.37
C MET A 25 22.75 -1.79 -21.65
N GLN A 26 24.06 -1.71 -21.90
CA GLN A 26 24.89 -2.89 -22.18
C GLN A 26 25.27 -3.63 -20.90
N GLN A 27 25.45 -2.92 -19.79
CA GLN A 27 25.84 -3.49 -18.50
C GLN A 27 24.62 -3.77 -17.61
N TRP A 28 23.64 -2.86 -17.63
CA TRP A 28 22.36 -3.00 -16.96
C TRP A 28 21.24 -2.91 -17.98
N THR A 29 20.68 -4.06 -18.34
CA THR A 29 19.64 -4.15 -19.36
C THR A 29 18.37 -3.40 -18.93
N GLU A 30 17.56 -2.97 -19.92
CA GLU A 30 16.28 -2.30 -19.63
C GLU A 30 15.39 -3.14 -18.70
N GLY A 31 15.33 -4.46 -18.94
CA GLY A 31 14.59 -5.40 -18.10
C GLY A 31 15.08 -5.41 -16.65
N GLU A 32 16.39 -5.43 -16.41
CA GLU A 32 16.93 -5.39 -15.06
C GLU A 32 16.60 -4.08 -14.34
N LEU A 33 16.72 -2.94 -15.02
CA LEU A 33 16.40 -1.65 -14.44
C LEU A 33 14.89 -1.50 -14.15
N ILE A 34 14.01 -2.09 -14.98
CA ILE A 34 12.57 -2.18 -14.68
C ILE A 34 12.33 -2.98 -13.41
N GLU A 35 13.00 -4.12 -13.22
CA GLU A 35 12.88 -4.90 -11.98
C GLU A 35 13.37 -4.11 -10.77
N TYR A 36 14.48 -3.37 -10.88
CA TYR A 36 14.97 -2.54 -9.79
C TYR A 36 13.99 -1.42 -9.42
N ALA A 37 13.29 -0.83 -10.40
CA ALA A 37 12.26 0.16 -10.16
C ALA A 37 11.02 -0.44 -9.44
N ASN A 38 10.59 -1.63 -9.85
CA ASN A 38 9.50 -2.35 -9.18
C ASN A 38 9.88 -2.75 -7.75
N ASP A 39 11.11 -3.21 -7.54
CA ASP A 39 11.63 -3.51 -6.21
C ASP A 39 11.65 -2.26 -5.31
N ALA A 40 12.00 -1.09 -5.86
CA ALA A 40 11.95 0.17 -5.11
C ALA A 40 10.53 0.47 -4.60
N ALA A 41 9.52 0.24 -5.44
CA ALA A 41 8.12 0.42 -5.05
C ALA A 41 7.69 -0.58 -3.97
N ILE A 42 8.11 -1.85 -4.06
CA ILE A 42 7.85 -2.85 -3.01
C ILE A 42 8.47 -2.42 -1.67
N GLN A 43 9.72 -1.97 -1.69
CA GLN A 43 10.38 -1.48 -0.47
C GLN A 43 9.70 -0.24 0.09
N PHE A 44 9.28 0.68 -0.76
CA PHE A 44 8.51 1.84 -0.35
C PHE A 44 7.22 1.44 0.36
N VAL A 45 6.44 0.53 -0.21
CA VAL A 45 5.18 0.05 0.39
C VAL A 45 5.44 -0.61 1.75
N MET A 46 6.54 -1.34 1.89
CA MET A 46 6.93 -1.93 3.18
C MET A 46 7.24 -0.88 4.25
N LEU A 47 7.86 0.25 3.87
CA LEU A 47 8.27 1.30 4.81
C LEU A 47 7.19 2.36 5.06
N ARG A 48 6.34 2.63 4.07
CA ARG A 48 5.27 3.64 4.08
C ARG A 48 3.96 3.05 3.54
N PRO A 49 3.41 2.00 4.18
CA PRO A 49 2.17 1.40 3.74
C PRO A 49 1.01 2.40 3.77
N ASP A 50 1.07 3.41 4.64
CA ASP A 50 0.07 4.47 4.79
C ASP A 50 -0.12 5.28 3.49
N LEU A 51 0.97 5.59 2.79
CA LEU A 51 0.96 6.35 1.54
C LEU A 51 0.62 5.53 0.31
N ALA A 52 0.68 4.21 0.44
CA ALA A 52 0.31 3.25 -0.61
C ALA A 52 -1.13 2.73 -0.46
N SER A 53 -1.83 3.15 0.60
CA SER A 53 -3.20 2.74 0.86
C SER A 53 -4.17 3.30 -0.19
N THR A 54 -5.15 2.50 -0.56
CA THR A 54 -6.20 2.92 -1.50
C THR A 54 -7.53 2.28 -1.13
N SER A 55 -8.61 2.99 -1.43
CA SER A 55 -9.97 2.51 -1.17
C SER A 55 -10.46 1.67 -2.35
N ARG A 56 -10.69 0.38 -2.11
CA ARG A 56 -11.20 -0.56 -3.12
C ARG A 56 -12.50 -1.22 -2.64
N LYS A 57 -13.27 -1.73 -3.60
CA LYS A 57 -14.48 -2.50 -3.32
C LYS A 57 -14.09 -3.88 -2.81
N VAL A 58 -14.69 -4.30 -1.71
CA VAL A 58 -14.55 -5.63 -1.13
C VAL A 58 -15.95 -6.18 -0.90
N GLU A 59 -16.21 -7.36 -1.44
CA GLU A 59 -17.41 -8.13 -1.14
C GLU A 59 -17.21 -8.82 0.21
N LEU A 60 -18.19 -8.69 1.09
CA LEU A 60 -18.12 -9.28 2.43
C LEU A 60 -18.73 -10.68 2.43
N GLU A 61 -18.10 -11.55 3.21
CA GLU A 61 -18.60 -12.90 3.46
C GLU A 61 -19.62 -12.89 4.62
N PRO A 62 -20.55 -13.86 4.67
CA PRO A 62 -21.45 -14.01 5.81
C PRO A 62 -20.71 -14.10 7.15
N GLY A 63 -21.20 -13.37 8.14
CA GLY A 63 -20.62 -13.30 9.49
C GLY A 63 -19.91 -11.98 9.79
N THR A 64 -19.19 -11.95 10.91
CA THR A 64 -18.55 -10.72 11.42
C THR A 64 -17.08 -10.62 11.00
N ARG A 65 -16.35 -11.74 10.92
CA ARG A 65 -14.93 -11.72 10.52
C ARG A 65 -14.83 -11.68 8.99
N GLN A 66 -14.07 -10.73 8.50
CA GLN A 66 -13.83 -10.49 7.08
C GLN A 66 -12.34 -10.60 6.79
N GLN A 67 -12.03 -10.96 5.55
CA GLN A 67 -10.65 -11.06 5.05
C GLN A 67 -10.47 -10.06 3.92
N LEU A 68 -9.33 -9.37 3.91
CA LEU A 68 -8.95 -8.57 2.75
C LEU A 68 -8.65 -9.46 1.54
N PRO A 69 -8.78 -8.93 0.31
CA PRO A 69 -8.41 -9.65 -0.90
C PRO A 69 -6.93 -10.06 -0.93
N ASP A 70 -6.61 -11.09 -1.72
CA ASP A 70 -5.24 -11.55 -1.92
C ASP A 70 -4.29 -10.41 -2.33
N GLY A 71 -3.07 -10.45 -1.78
CA GLY A 71 -2.06 -9.40 -1.99
C GLY A 71 -2.24 -8.16 -1.12
N ALA A 72 -3.31 -8.05 -0.33
CA ALA A 72 -3.40 -7.04 0.71
C ALA A 72 -2.37 -7.29 1.83
N THR A 73 -1.89 -6.21 2.45
CA THR A 73 -0.86 -6.24 3.50
C THR A 73 -1.32 -5.54 4.78
N HIS A 74 -2.03 -4.42 4.66
CA HIS A 74 -2.43 -3.60 5.82
C HIS A 74 -3.86 -3.09 5.64
N PHE A 75 -4.76 -3.49 6.54
CA PHE A 75 -6.08 -2.90 6.69
C PHE A 75 -6.00 -1.57 7.45
N TYR A 76 -6.73 -0.55 6.99
CA TYR A 76 -6.87 0.72 7.72
C TYR A 76 -8.30 0.94 8.21
N ARG A 77 -9.28 0.91 7.31
CA ARG A 77 -10.67 1.20 7.66
C ARG A 77 -11.69 0.73 6.62
N VAL A 78 -12.94 0.62 7.06
CA VAL A 78 -14.10 0.57 6.17
C VAL A 78 -14.59 2.00 5.95
N ASP A 79 -14.56 2.48 4.71
CA ASP A 79 -15.04 3.83 4.35
C ASP A 79 -16.57 3.90 4.34
N GLY A 80 -17.25 2.80 4.02
CA GLY A 80 -18.71 2.69 4.06
C GLY A 80 -19.25 1.52 3.22
N THR A 81 -20.55 1.29 3.34
CA THR A 81 -21.24 0.23 2.57
C THR A 81 -21.69 0.79 1.23
N LEU A 82 -21.70 -0.02 0.17
CA LEU A 82 -22.24 0.37 -1.12
C LEU A 82 -23.70 -0.02 -1.24
N ASP A 83 -24.54 0.93 -1.64
CA ASP A 83 -25.91 0.64 -2.05
C ASP A 83 -25.97 0.00 -3.45
N SER A 84 -27.18 -0.37 -3.90
CA SER A 84 -27.42 -0.96 -5.22
C SER A 84 -27.02 -0.04 -6.39
N PHE A 85 -26.86 1.26 -6.15
CA PHE A 85 -26.39 2.26 -7.11
C PHE A 85 -24.89 2.55 -6.98
N ARG A 86 -24.16 1.76 -6.18
CA ARG A 86 -22.71 1.89 -5.93
C ARG A 86 -22.32 3.21 -5.24
N ARG A 87 -23.23 3.79 -4.48
CA ARG A 87 -22.96 4.97 -3.64
C ARG A 87 -22.55 4.52 -2.25
N VAL A 88 -21.56 5.19 -1.68
CA VAL A 88 -21.14 4.96 -0.29
C VAL A 88 -22.23 5.48 0.63
N ILE A 89 -22.74 4.60 1.49
CA ILE A 89 -23.73 4.87 2.52
C ILE A 89 -23.19 4.44 3.88
N GLY A 90 -23.53 5.23 4.90
CA GLY A 90 -23.01 5.07 6.26
C GLY A 90 -21.55 5.48 6.37
N GLN A 91 -21.14 5.78 7.60
CA GLN A 91 -19.75 6.06 7.95
C GLN A 91 -19.40 5.20 9.16
N PRO A 92 -18.87 3.98 8.92
CA PRO A 92 -18.54 3.05 9.99
C PRO A 92 -17.55 3.66 10.98
N THR A 93 -17.81 3.48 12.28
CA THR A 93 -16.88 3.92 13.32
C THR A 93 -15.90 2.80 13.69
N GLN A 94 -14.64 3.15 13.92
CA GLN A 94 -13.67 2.20 14.45
C GLN A 94 -13.96 1.95 15.93
N THR A 95 -14.04 0.69 16.34
CA THR A 95 -14.25 0.26 17.74
C THR A 95 -13.10 -0.62 18.22
N ASP A 96 -13.06 -0.87 19.54
CA ASP A 96 -12.06 -1.75 20.14
C ASP A 96 -12.24 -3.21 19.67
N ALA A 97 -11.13 -3.82 19.24
CA ALA A 97 -11.06 -5.22 18.84
C ALA A 97 -11.50 -6.19 19.94
N ALA A 98 -11.27 -5.85 21.22
CA ALA A 98 -11.74 -6.67 22.34
C ALA A 98 -13.28 -6.69 22.42
N ALA A 99 -13.91 -5.53 22.23
CA ALA A 99 -15.38 -5.41 22.20
C ALA A 99 -15.96 -6.11 20.96
N ALA A 100 -15.32 -5.98 19.79
CA ALA A 100 -15.75 -6.62 18.57
C ALA A 100 -15.61 -8.15 18.60
N ARG A 101 -14.54 -8.70 19.20
CA ARG A 101 -14.36 -10.15 19.38
C ARG A 101 -15.38 -10.75 20.36
N ILE A 102 -15.67 -10.03 21.45
CA ILE A 102 -16.73 -10.43 22.39
C ILE A 102 -18.10 -10.40 21.68
N ALA A 103 -18.38 -9.35 20.90
CA ALA A 103 -19.58 -9.27 20.07
C ALA A 103 -19.67 -10.41 19.05
N ALA A 104 -18.57 -10.75 18.36
CA ALA A 104 -18.53 -11.86 17.41
C ALA A 104 -18.88 -13.22 18.06
N ASN A 105 -18.32 -13.48 19.25
CA ASN A 105 -18.57 -14.73 19.98
C ASN A 105 -19.98 -14.79 20.61
N TRP A 106 -20.52 -13.66 21.07
CA TRP A 106 -21.82 -13.61 21.74
C TRP A 106 -23.00 -13.47 20.76
N PHE A 107 -22.79 -12.84 19.61
CA PHE A 107 -23.82 -12.57 18.61
C PHE A 107 -23.76 -13.46 17.37
N ALA A 108 -22.87 -14.46 17.31
CA ALA A 108 -22.89 -15.47 16.23
C ALA A 108 -24.29 -16.08 15.96
N PRO A 109 -25.14 -16.35 16.97
CA PRO A 109 -26.52 -16.81 16.73
C PRO A 109 -27.48 -15.72 16.23
N LEU A 110 -27.16 -14.44 16.48
CA LEU A 110 -27.96 -13.26 16.10
C LEU A 110 -27.58 -12.69 14.72
N ALA A 111 -26.45 -13.14 14.14
CA ALA A 111 -26.01 -12.82 12.78
C ALA A 111 -27.03 -13.22 11.70
N CYS A 112 -27.88 -14.20 12.00
CA CYS A 112 -28.87 -14.78 11.07
C CYS A 112 -30.31 -14.33 11.37
N GLY A 113 -30.51 -13.30 12.22
CA GLY A 113 -31.84 -12.77 12.49
C GLY A 113 -32.39 -11.96 11.31
N PRO A 114 -33.69 -12.08 10.98
CA PRO A 114 -34.29 -11.29 9.90
C PRO A 114 -34.15 -9.78 10.19
N ARG A 115 -33.57 -9.05 9.23
CA ARG A 115 -33.48 -7.58 9.27
C ARG A 115 -34.53 -6.93 8.40
N ALA A 116 -35.07 -5.82 8.90
CA ALA A 116 -35.87 -4.90 8.11
C ALA A 116 -34.96 -3.77 7.58
N GLY A 117 -34.96 -3.58 6.25
CA GLY A 117 -34.18 -2.54 5.58
C GLY A 117 -32.84 -3.03 5.02
N ALA A 118 -32.14 -2.14 4.30
CA ALA A 118 -30.84 -2.45 3.69
C ALA A 118 -29.75 -2.63 4.76
N TYR A 119 -28.90 -3.63 4.57
CA TYR A 119 -27.73 -3.84 5.42
C TYR A 119 -26.73 -2.68 5.28
N VAL A 120 -26.23 -2.19 6.41
CA VAL A 120 -25.19 -1.15 6.48
C VAL A 120 -24.23 -1.49 7.62
N VAL A 121 -22.94 -1.54 7.33
CA VAL A 121 -21.89 -1.65 8.35
C VAL A 121 -21.92 -0.39 9.22
N ARG A 122 -21.99 -0.56 10.54
CA ARG A 122 -22.04 0.54 11.52
C ARG A 122 -20.71 0.77 12.20
N SER A 123 -19.98 -0.31 12.48
CA SER A 123 -18.64 -0.21 13.04
C SER A 123 -17.75 -1.34 12.54
N PHE A 124 -16.45 -1.13 12.70
CA PHE A 124 -15.44 -2.13 12.38
C PHE A 124 -14.32 -2.12 13.41
N SER A 125 -13.59 -3.22 13.49
CA SER A 125 -12.36 -3.30 14.25
C SER A 125 -11.29 -4.06 13.48
N ILE A 126 -10.03 -3.75 13.74
CA ILE A 126 -8.88 -4.43 13.15
C ILE A 126 -8.63 -5.71 13.97
N ASP A 127 -8.27 -6.81 13.32
CA ASP A 127 -7.76 -7.96 14.04
C ASP A 127 -6.37 -7.64 14.64
N PRO A 128 -6.15 -7.84 15.95
CA PRO A 128 -4.90 -7.46 16.60
C PRO A 128 -3.71 -8.37 16.24
N VAL A 129 -3.97 -9.53 15.64
CA VAL A 129 -2.95 -10.52 15.27
C VAL A 129 -2.75 -10.52 13.76
N GLU A 130 -3.83 -10.47 12.98
CA GLU A 130 -3.79 -10.59 11.53
C GLU A 130 -4.18 -9.27 10.83
N GLN A 131 -3.20 -8.54 10.31
CA GLN A 131 -3.41 -7.20 9.72
C GLN A 131 -4.25 -7.18 8.44
N THR A 132 -4.51 -8.35 7.86
CA THR A 132 -5.36 -8.55 6.68
C THR A 132 -6.78 -8.98 7.04
N ALA A 133 -7.07 -9.18 8.32
CA ALA A 133 -8.39 -9.50 8.82
C ALA A 133 -9.00 -8.33 9.59
N PHE A 134 -10.31 -8.20 9.48
CA PHE A 134 -11.08 -7.20 10.20
C PHE A 134 -12.45 -7.74 10.58
N TYR A 135 -13.10 -7.07 11.52
CA TYR A 135 -14.43 -7.43 11.99
C TYR A 135 -15.40 -6.31 11.67
N VAL A 136 -16.62 -6.67 11.26
CA VAL A 136 -17.72 -5.72 11.03
C VAL A 136 -18.86 -5.96 12.01
N ASP A 137 -19.46 -4.87 12.48
CA ASP A 137 -20.76 -4.88 13.15
C ASP A 137 -21.76 -4.03 12.36
N PRO A 138 -22.97 -4.54 12.14
CA PRO A 138 -23.43 -5.87 12.53
C PRO A 138 -22.87 -7.01 11.66
N PRO A 139 -22.97 -8.29 12.08
CA PRO A 139 -22.58 -9.42 11.23
C PRO A 139 -23.33 -9.40 9.90
N VAL A 140 -22.64 -9.76 8.82
CA VAL A 140 -23.18 -9.86 7.46
C VAL A 140 -24.14 -11.05 7.39
N PRO A 141 -25.40 -10.85 6.97
CA PRO A 141 -26.38 -11.93 6.87
C PRO A 141 -26.05 -12.89 5.73
N ALA A 142 -26.39 -14.17 5.90
CA ALA A 142 -26.20 -15.17 4.87
C ALA A 142 -27.12 -14.93 3.66
N GLY A 143 -26.56 -15.05 2.45
CA GLY A 143 -27.30 -14.91 1.19
C GLY A 143 -27.51 -13.48 0.70
N GLU A 144 -27.01 -12.47 1.42
CA GLU A 144 -26.95 -11.09 0.92
C GLU A 144 -25.59 -10.80 0.26
N ASN A 145 -25.62 -10.13 -0.90
CA ASN A 145 -24.42 -9.60 -1.52
C ASN A 145 -24.15 -8.20 -0.96
N VAL A 146 -23.19 -8.12 -0.02
CA VAL A 146 -22.80 -6.87 0.62
C VAL A 146 -21.43 -6.46 0.11
N VAL A 147 -21.34 -5.25 -0.44
CA VAL A 147 -20.07 -4.68 -0.89
C VAL A 147 -19.75 -3.44 -0.06
N VAL A 148 -18.51 -3.32 0.39
CA VAL A 148 -18.01 -2.15 1.11
C VAL A 148 -16.84 -1.51 0.37
N MET A 149 -16.63 -0.21 0.60
CA MET A 149 -15.35 0.43 0.28
C MET A 149 -14.41 0.25 1.47
N VAL A 150 -13.27 -0.38 1.24
CA VAL A 150 -12.25 -0.65 2.25
C VAL A 150 -10.96 0.04 1.85
N ASN A 151 -10.38 0.80 2.77
CA ASN A 151 -9.07 1.37 2.62
C ASN A 151 -8.02 0.39 3.15
N PHE A 152 -7.17 -0.08 2.25
CA PHE A 152 -6.08 -0.99 2.56
C PHE A 152 -4.90 -0.79 1.63
N THR A 153 -3.75 -1.30 2.03
CA THR A 153 -2.55 -1.34 1.20
C THR A 153 -2.36 -2.75 0.66
N ALA A 154 -1.96 -2.84 -0.61
CA ALA A 154 -1.65 -4.09 -1.27
C ALA A 154 -0.24 -4.03 -1.86
N VAL A 155 0.33 -5.20 -2.11
CA VAL A 155 1.56 -5.32 -2.90
C VAL A 155 1.32 -4.64 -4.26
N PRO A 156 2.21 -3.73 -4.69
CA PRO A 156 2.14 -3.11 -6.01
C PRO A 156 2.04 -4.16 -7.12
N ALA A 157 1.20 -3.90 -8.12
CA ALA A 157 1.29 -4.65 -9.37
C ALA A 157 2.61 -4.30 -10.08
N HIS A 158 3.17 -5.27 -10.79
CA HIS A 158 4.36 -5.04 -11.61
C HIS A 158 4.04 -3.99 -12.70
N ALA A 159 4.93 -3.01 -12.83
CA ALA A 159 4.84 -1.91 -13.77
C ALA A 159 5.90 -2.05 -14.86
N GLY A 160 5.46 -2.05 -16.12
CA GLY A 160 6.33 -2.04 -17.29
C GLY A 160 6.75 -0.64 -17.73
N VAL A 161 7.51 -0.56 -18.82
CA VAL A 161 8.12 0.68 -19.36
C VAL A 161 7.14 1.85 -19.51
N LYS A 162 5.89 1.56 -19.90
CA LYS A 162 4.86 2.59 -20.17
C LYS A 162 3.97 2.88 -18.96
N ASP A 163 4.09 2.09 -17.91
CA ASP A 163 3.26 2.20 -16.73
C ASP A 163 3.85 3.26 -15.79
N PRO A 164 3.01 3.93 -14.99
CA PRO A 164 3.50 4.77 -13.92
C PRO A 164 4.24 3.93 -12.88
N LEU A 165 5.25 4.51 -12.25
CA LEU A 165 5.87 3.88 -11.10
C LEU A 165 4.80 3.72 -10.00
N PRO A 166 4.62 2.53 -9.39
CA PRO A 166 3.57 2.31 -8.41
C PRO A 166 3.97 2.83 -7.02
N MET A 167 4.38 4.10 -6.98
CA MET A 167 4.81 4.88 -5.83
C MET A 167 4.54 6.37 -6.12
N PRO A 168 4.22 7.22 -5.13
CA PRO A 168 4.00 8.64 -5.37
C PRO A 168 5.23 9.33 -5.96
N GLU A 169 5.04 10.21 -6.95
CA GLU A 169 6.12 10.92 -7.68
C GLU A 169 7.09 11.66 -6.75
N ARG A 170 6.64 12.12 -5.57
CA ARG A 170 7.53 12.78 -4.59
C ARG A 170 8.67 11.89 -4.09
N PHE A 171 8.59 10.58 -4.28
CA PHE A 171 9.64 9.62 -3.94
C PHE A 171 10.48 9.18 -5.15
N HIS A 172 10.37 9.87 -6.29
CA HIS A 172 11.17 9.61 -7.49
C HIS A 172 12.67 9.48 -7.19
N ASN A 173 13.24 10.42 -6.43
CA ASN A 173 14.65 10.35 -6.04
C ASN A 173 14.96 9.14 -5.16
N ALA A 174 14.05 8.71 -4.29
CA ALA A 174 14.24 7.49 -3.52
C ALA A 174 14.26 6.25 -4.44
N ALA A 175 13.42 6.20 -5.47
CA ALA A 175 13.50 5.12 -6.46
C ALA A 175 14.86 5.07 -7.16
N ILE A 176 15.39 6.22 -7.56
CA ILE A 176 16.75 6.32 -8.14
C ILE A 176 17.79 5.74 -7.18
N GLU A 177 17.79 6.16 -5.91
CA GLU A 177 18.74 5.66 -4.91
C GLU A 177 18.65 4.13 -4.76
N TRP A 178 17.45 3.56 -4.74
CA TRP A 178 17.28 2.11 -4.68
C TRP A 178 17.82 1.39 -5.93
N MET A 179 17.55 1.94 -7.12
CA MET A 179 18.02 1.36 -8.38
C MET A 179 19.55 1.41 -8.50
N LEU A 180 20.17 2.53 -8.10
CA LEU A 180 21.62 2.65 -8.06
C LEU A 180 22.25 1.70 -7.04
N TYR A 181 21.64 1.55 -5.86
CA TYR A 181 22.05 0.54 -4.88
C TYR A 181 22.10 -0.85 -5.51
N ARG A 182 21.03 -1.24 -6.23
CA ARG A 182 20.95 -2.57 -6.88
C ARG A 182 21.96 -2.74 -7.99
N ALA A 183 22.16 -1.71 -8.82
CA ALA A 183 23.14 -1.70 -9.88
C ALA A 183 24.58 -1.87 -9.35
N TYR A 184 25.00 -1.08 -8.36
CA TYR A 184 26.33 -1.19 -7.77
C TYR A 184 26.51 -2.47 -6.94
N SER A 185 25.42 -3.02 -6.38
CA SER A 185 25.45 -4.32 -5.69
C SER A 185 25.66 -5.50 -6.63
N LYS A 186 25.43 -5.34 -7.94
CA LYS A 186 25.77 -6.35 -8.96
C LYS A 186 27.29 -6.43 -9.19
N GLU A 187 28.00 -5.30 -9.05
CA GLU A 187 29.43 -5.16 -9.31
C GLU A 187 30.30 -5.28 -8.03
N GLN A 188 30.03 -6.25 -7.16
CA GLN A 188 30.69 -6.35 -5.84
C GLN A 188 32.21 -6.58 -5.88
N ASP A 189 32.79 -6.84 -7.05
CA ASP A 189 34.21 -7.11 -7.22
C ASP A 189 35.11 -5.87 -7.02
N SER A 190 34.53 -4.66 -6.95
CA SER A 190 35.25 -3.43 -6.65
C SER A 190 34.88 -2.84 -5.28
N GLN A 191 35.89 -2.41 -4.52
CA GLN A 191 35.68 -1.75 -3.22
C GLN A 191 34.85 -0.45 -3.37
N ASN A 192 35.01 0.25 -4.50
CA ASN A 192 34.24 1.45 -4.81
C ASN A 192 32.77 1.15 -5.05
N SER A 193 32.43 0.10 -5.80
CA SER A 193 31.04 -0.32 -6.06
C SER A 193 30.34 -0.72 -4.76
N THR A 194 31.02 -1.44 -3.87
CA THR A 194 30.47 -1.79 -2.54
C THR A 194 30.19 -0.54 -1.68
N ALA A 195 31.10 0.44 -1.68
CA ALA A 195 30.91 1.69 -0.96
C ALA A 195 29.75 2.52 -1.55
N ASN A 196 29.67 2.62 -2.88
CA ASN A 196 28.57 3.31 -3.57
C ASN A 196 27.22 2.66 -3.28
N ALA A 197 27.14 1.33 -3.38
CA ALA A 197 25.92 0.57 -3.07
C ALA A 197 25.41 0.90 -1.66
N THR A 198 26.31 0.88 -0.66
CA THR A 198 25.97 1.19 0.72
C THR A 198 25.49 2.65 0.88
N ALA A 199 26.14 3.60 0.20
CA ALA A 199 25.77 5.01 0.25
C ALA A 199 24.37 5.27 -0.34
N HIS A 200 24.06 4.66 -1.49
CA HIS A 200 22.75 4.76 -2.12
C HIS A 200 21.65 4.09 -1.30
N GLN A 201 21.91 2.92 -0.71
CA GLN A 201 20.97 2.26 0.20
C GLN A 201 20.64 3.14 1.42
N ASN A 202 21.66 3.74 2.04
CA ASN A 202 21.47 4.65 3.18
C ASN A 202 20.69 5.91 2.79
N SER A 203 20.92 6.43 1.58
CA SER A 203 20.21 7.59 1.05
C SER A 203 18.74 7.28 0.81
N PHE A 204 18.41 6.11 0.26
CA PHE A 204 17.03 5.63 0.13
C PHE A 204 16.29 5.65 1.48
N TYR A 205 16.82 4.95 2.50
CA TYR A 205 16.19 4.91 3.82
C TYR A 205 16.09 6.29 4.48
N SER A 206 17.10 7.14 4.27
CA SER A 206 17.10 8.52 4.79
C SER A 206 16.00 9.37 4.16
N LEU A 207 15.80 9.29 2.84
CA LEU A 207 14.75 10.02 2.13
C LEU A 207 13.36 9.61 2.60
N ILE A 208 13.11 8.29 2.72
CA ILE A 208 11.82 7.78 3.22
C ILE A 208 11.58 8.21 4.66
N GLY A 209 12.59 8.06 5.54
CA GLY A 209 12.49 8.41 6.95
C GLY A 209 12.33 9.90 7.20
N LEU A 210 12.97 10.76 6.40
CA LEU A 210 12.78 12.21 6.47
C LEU A 210 11.36 12.60 6.04
N SER A 211 10.83 12.01 4.97
CA SER A 211 9.43 12.25 4.56
C SER A 211 8.45 11.85 5.67
N GLN A 212 8.66 10.72 6.34
CA GLN A 212 7.79 10.30 7.44
C GLN A 212 7.77 11.32 8.57
N LYS A 213 8.93 11.85 8.97
CA LYS A 213 9.01 12.88 10.02
C LYS A 213 8.27 14.17 9.64
N VAL A 214 8.30 14.55 8.36
CA VAL A 214 7.56 15.72 7.86
C VAL A 214 6.05 15.46 7.92
N ASP A 215 5.61 14.30 7.44
CA ASP A 215 4.19 13.91 7.46
C ASP A 215 3.66 13.83 8.91
N ASP A 216 4.40 13.18 9.82
CA ASP A 216 4.05 13.08 11.25
C ASP A 216 3.91 14.45 11.93
N LYS A 217 4.76 15.41 11.54
CA LYS A 217 4.70 16.78 12.07
C LYS A 217 3.43 17.48 11.58
N TYR A 218 3.14 17.39 10.29
CA TYR A 218 1.93 17.95 9.70
C TYR A 218 0.67 17.39 10.36
N ASP A 219 0.58 16.07 10.53
CA ASP A 219 -0.58 15.41 11.14
C ASP A 219 -0.81 15.86 12.59
N LYS A 220 0.27 16.08 13.35
CA LYS A 220 0.18 16.64 14.71
C LYS A 220 -0.38 18.06 14.72
N GLU A 221 0.08 18.91 13.80
CA GLU A 221 -0.39 20.29 13.68
C GLU A 221 -1.87 20.35 13.29
N VAL A 222 -2.32 19.52 12.33
CA VAL A 222 -3.73 19.42 11.92
C VAL A 222 -4.62 18.91 13.06
N ARG A 223 -4.17 17.91 13.82
CA ARG A 223 -4.93 17.42 14.99
C ARG A 223 -5.04 18.50 16.07
N ALA A 224 -3.98 19.26 16.29
CA ALA A 224 -3.97 20.37 17.25
C ALA A 224 -4.88 21.53 16.83
N SER A 225 -5.07 21.79 15.53
CA SER A 225 -6.00 22.82 15.06
C SER A 225 -7.48 22.41 15.14
N ASN A 226 -7.75 21.10 15.18
CA ASN A 226 -9.10 20.55 15.16
C ASN A 226 -9.63 20.10 16.54
N GLY A 227 -8.80 20.18 17.59
CA GLY A 227 -9.17 19.88 18.98
C GLY A 227 -9.35 21.15 19.80
#